data_AF-A0A1M4Z1Y1-F1
#
_entry.id   AF-A0A1M4Z1Y1-F1
#
_cell.length_a   1.000
_cell.length_b   1.000
_cell.length_c   1.000
_cell.angle_alpha   90.00
_cell.angle_beta   90.00
_cell.angle_gamma   90.00
#
_symmetry.space_group_name_H-M   'P 1'
#
loop_
_entity.id
_entity.type
_entity.pdbx_description
1 polymer ?
#
loop_
_entity_poly.entity_id
_entity_poly.type
_entity_poly.pdbx_seq_one_letter_code
_entity_poly.pdbx_strand_id
1 'polypeptide(L)'
;MDSKSYNRILNLIKDKENPAALNAAGVLLIFYEYFEEAYAILNFNFDANGDEFAKKYLKEFWLIKEYIKDFNRALELANKKDYRYAQKILEFYYNKGLMTISGFKLFMICLFKRRRFKEFRRVNEEIKSLGFDIDFDKYIQHLNFKIKSLLFTSSIIPSVLVGAYIVKSNSKTEVVYRDLPQEKQIVYKYVEDDSSKRLKDVLGSQLESSLYKNGLKMYKNKRYDEAYNYFKLAYEFTSNSYIKQHTLFLLAKVSKNLKRDDAVVYYKEYVREFKYGCYYDEALYDLFFLLYEKGQVEAKEYANMIDRRSIFFNNKIKRIIGGGI
;
A
#
# COMPACT_ATOMS: atom_id res chain seq x y z
N MET A 1 7.65 0.00 -6.69
CA MET A 1 7.42 -1.39 -7.17
C MET A 1 6.26 -1.41 -8.16
N ASP A 2 6.31 -2.25 -9.21
CA ASP A 2 5.22 -2.37 -10.18
C ASP A 2 4.03 -3.19 -9.65
N SER A 3 2.87 -3.07 -10.32
CA SER A 3 1.62 -3.73 -9.93
C SER A 3 1.70 -5.27 -9.93
N LYS A 4 2.45 -5.87 -10.85
CA LYS A 4 2.58 -7.33 -10.96
C LYS A 4 3.40 -7.89 -9.80
N SER A 5 4.51 -7.22 -9.47
CA SER A 5 5.40 -7.54 -8.37
C SER A 5 4.69 -7.38 -7.01
N TYR A 6 3.90 -6.31 -6.86
CA TYR A 6 3.07 -6.11 -5.67
C TYR A 6 2.00 -7.21 -5.51
N ASN A 7 1.27 -7.55 -6.58
CA ASN A 7 0.27 -8.62 -6.55
C ASN A 7 0.88 -9.98 -6.23
N ARG A 8 2.12 -10.24 -6.65
CA ARG A 8 2.86 -11.46 -6.28
C ARG A 8 3.11 -11.53 -4.78
N ILE A 9 3.55 -10.43 -4.15
CA ILE A 9 3.74 -10.35 -2.69
C ILE A 9 2.40 -10.52 -1.99
N LEU A 10 1.33 -9.85 -2.47
CA LEU A 10 -0.02 -10.03 -1.91
C LEU A 10 -0.49 -11.48 -1.97
N ASN A 11 -0.21 -12.19 -3.07
CA ASN A 11 -0.57 -13.60 -3.18
C ASN A 11 0.21 -14.49 -2.20
N LEU A 12 1.48 -14.17 -1.93
CA LEU A 12 2.30 -14.91 -0.96
C LEU A 12 1.79 -14.73 0.47
N ILE A 13 1.33 -13.54 0.84
CA ILE A 13 0.86 -13.26 2.20
C ILE A 13 -0.59 -13.65 2.47
N LYS A 14 -1.33 -14.12 1.45
CA LYS A 14 -2.73 -14.56 1.60
C LYS A 14 -2.84 -15.78 2.52
N ASP A 15 -1.88 -16.69 2.41
CA ASP A 15 -1.81 -17.89 3.23
C ASP A 15 -0.90 -17.62 4.43
N LYS A 16 -1.51 -17.15 5.52
CA LYS A 16 -0.82 -16.73 6.74
C LYS A 16 -0.19 -17.89 7.51
N GLU A 17 -0.60 -19.12 7.21
CA GLU A 17 -0.11 -20.35 7.83
C GLU A 17 1.01 -21.00 7.01
N ASN A 18 1.50 -20.32 5.96
CA ASN A 18 2.58 -20.80 5.11
C ASN A 18 3.87 -20.01 5.36
N PRO A 19 4.78 -20.51 6.23
CA PRO A 19 5.99 -19.81 6.59
C PRO A 19 6.92 -19.54 5.41
N ALA A 20 7.00 -20.46 4.47
CA ALA A 20 7.83 -20.30 3.28
C ALA A 20 7.34 -19.14 2.40
N ALA A 21 6.02 -19.00 2.25
CA ALA A 21 5.43 -17.90 1.49
C ALA A 21 5.65 -16.53 2.17
N LEU A 22 5.51 -16.47 3.50
CA LEU A 22 5.78 -15.26 4.28
C LEU A 22 7.26 -14.88 4.26
N ASN A 23 8.17 -15.85 4.36
CA ASN A 23 9.62 -15.62 4.20
C ASN A 23 9.95 -15.08 2.81
N ALA A 24 9.38 -15.66 1.76
CA ALA A 24 9.55 -15.17 0.40
C ALA A 24 9.00 -13.74 0.24
N ALA A 25 7.86 -13.42 0.84
CA ALA A 25 7.31 -12.07 0.86
C ALA A 25 8.23 -11.07 1.57
N GLY A 26 8.77 -11.43 2.75
CA GLY A 26 9.72 -10.61 3.49
C GLY A 26 10.99 -10.31 2.70
N VAL A 27 11.59 -11.32 2.07
CA VAL A 27 12.79 -11.15 1.22
C VAL A 27 12.49 -10.28 0.00
N LEU A 28 11.34 -10.47 -0.65
CA LEU A 28 10.93 -9.63 -1.79
C LEU A 28 10.72 -8.18 -1.38
N LEU A 29 10.13 -7.94 -0.20
CA LEU A 29 9.97 -6.59 0.33
C LEU A 29 11.31 -5.93 0.64
N ILE A 30 12.29 -6.66 1.20
CA ILE A 30 13.68 -6.17 1.34
C ILE A 30 14.25 -5.81 -0.03
N PHE A 31 14.14 -6.69 -1.02
CA PHE A 31 14.64 -6.47 -2.37
C PHE A 31 14.03 -5.19 -3.00
N TYR A 32 12.75 -4.95 -2.75
CA TYR A 32 12.03 -3.77 -3.23
C TYR A 32 12.10 -2.55 -2.29
N GLU A 33 12.89 -2.63 -1.21
CA GLU A 33 13.18 -1.53 -0.28
C GLU A 33 12.01 -1.14 0.63
N TYR A 34 11.08 -2.06 0.85
CA TYR A 34 9.98 -1.98 1.82
C TYR A 34 10.41 -2.65 3.14
N PHE A 35 11.42 -2.08 3.79
CA PHE A 35 12.10 -2.73 4.93
C PHE A 35 11.20 -2.88 6.16
N GLU A 36 10.32 -1.90 6.44
CA GLU A 36 9.41 -1.98 7.58
C GLU A 36 8.36 -3.08 7.38
N GLU A 37 7.80 -3.17 6.18
CA GLU A 37 6.86 -4.23 5.81
C GLU A 37 7.53 -5.61 5.81
N ALA A 38 8.79 -5.69 5.38
CA ALA A 38 9.57 -6.92 5.46
C ALA A 38 9.79 -7.35 6.91
N TYR A 39 10.21 -6.43 7.78
CA TYR A 39 10.38 -6.70 9.20
C TYR A 39 9.07 -7.19 9.81
N ALA A 40 7.96 -6.51 9.50
CA ALA A 40 6.63 -6.86 10.01
C ALA A 40 6.20 -8.28 9.63
N ILE A 41 6.36 -8.66 8.36
CA ILE A 41 5.99 -10.01 7.88
C ILE A 41 6.88 -11.08 8.48
N LEU A 42 8.18 -10.84 8.59
CA LEU A 42 9.11 -11.81 9.18
C LEU A 42 8.84 -11.96 10.69
N ASN A 43 8.56 -10.85 11.39
CA ASN A 43 8.19 -10.89 12.80
C ASN A 43 6.87 -11.64 13.01
N PHE A 44 5.85 -11.38 12.20
CA PHE A 44 4.61 -12.14 12.22
C PHE A 44 4.85 -13.63 11.97
N ASN A 45 5.68 -14.00 10.98
CA ASN A 45 5.95 -15.39 10.65
C ASN A 45 6.67 -16.12 11.81
N PHE A 46 7.60 -15.44 12.48
CA PHE A 46 8.23 -15.98 13.68
C PHE A 46 7.23 -16.16 14.82
N ASP A 47 6.46 -15.12 15.14
CA ASP A 47 5.53 -15.13 16.29
C ASP A 47 4.36 -16.12 16.10
N ALA A 48 3.80 -16.17 14.89
CA ALA A 48 2.60 -16.97 14.61
C ALA A 48 2.94 -18.41 14.22
N ASN A 49 4.04 -18.65 13.50
CA ASN A 49 4.37 -19.97 12.95
C ASN A 49 5.63 -20.59 13.58
N GLY A 50 6.31 -19.89 14.50
CA GLY A 50 7.55 -20.37 15.11
C GLY A 50 8.70 -20.51 14.10
N ASP A 51 8.65 -19.78 12.98
CA ASP A 51 9.59 -19.97 11.88
C ASP A 51 11.02 -19.50 12.23
N GLU A 52 11.95 -20.45 12.33
CA GLU A 52 13.35 -20.17 12.71
C GLU A 52 14.13 -19.39 11.63
N PHE A 53 13.71 -19.47 10.36
CA PHE A 53 14.33 -18.68 9.29
C PHE A 53 13.99 -17.19 9.46
N ALA A 54 12.73 -16.88 9.71
CA ALA A 54 12.26 -15.53 10.01
C ALA A 54 12.96 -14.96 11.24
N LYS A 55 13.06 -15.76 12.31
CA LYS A 55 13.82 -15.42 13.54
C LYS A 55 15.28 -15.08 13.25
N LYS A 56 15.95 -15.87 12.41
CA LYS A 56 17.35 -15.61 12.01
C LYS A 56 17.45 -14.28 11.25
N TYR A 57 16.56 -14.03 10.30
CA TYR A 57 16.53 -12.77 9.55
C TYR A 57 16.28 -11.56 10.45
N LEU A 58 15.41 -11.67 11.45
CA LEU A 58 15.13 -10.59 12.41
C LEU A 58 16.36 -10.27 13.26
N LYS A 59 17.13 -11.28 13.69
CA LYS A 59 18.40 -11.08 14.40
C LYS A 59 19.43 -10.36 13.53
N GLU A 60 19.48 -10.71 12.26
CA GLU A 60 20.41 -10.13 11.29
C GLU A 60 19.88 -8.83 10.66
N PHE A 61 18.70 -8.34 11.08
CA PHE A 61 18.07 -7.17 10.48
C PHE A 61 18.88 -5.87 10.68
N TRP A 62 19.79 -5.84 11.66
CA TRP A 62 20.77 -4.75 11.78
C TRP A 62 21.59 -4.58 10.49
N LEU A 63 21.84 -5.66 9.74
CA LEU A 63 22.67 -5.64 8.54
C LEU A 63 21.98 -4.87 7.41
N ILE A 64 20.64 -4.81 7.42
CA ILE A 64 19.86 -3.96 6.52
C ILE A 64 20.07 -2.49 6.87
N LYS A 65 20.21 -2.14 8.16
CA LYS A 65 20.53 -0.76 8.58
C LYS A 65 21.92 -0.35 8.11
N GLU A 66 22.90 -1.25 8.26
CA GLU A 66 24.26 -1.04 7.75
C GLU A 66 24.26 -0.88 6.22
N TYR A 67 23.53 -1.76 5.52
CA TYR A 67 23.34 -1.68 4.08
C TYR A 67 22.78 -0.32 3.65
N ILE A 68 21.75 0.19 4.31
CA ILE A 68 21.15 1.50 4.00
C ILE A 68 22.18 2.63 4.11
N LYS A 69 22.95 2.63 5.20
CA LYS A 69 24.02 3.62 5.45
C LYS A 69 25.09 3.56 4.36
N ASP A 70 25.57 2.36 4.07
CA ASP A 70 26.62 2.12 3.09
C ASP A 70 26.15 2.36 1.64
N PHE A 71 24.90 2.04 1.33
CA PHE A 71 24.27 2.37 0.06
C PHE A 71 24.26 3.89 -0.16
N ASN A 72 23.81 4.66 0.84
CA ASN A 72 23.80 6.12 0.77
C ASN A 72 25.22 6.68 0.54
N ARG A 73 26.22 6.11 1.22
CA ARG A 73 27.64 6.47 1.02
C ARG A 73 28.11 6.11 -0.39
N ALA A 74 27.79 4.93 -0.90
CA ALA A 74 28.13 4.51 -2.25
C ALA A 74 27.48 5.43 -3.30
N LEU A 75 26.24 5.86 -3.07
CA LEU A 75 25.54 6.80 -3.93
C LEU A 75 26.22 8.18 -3.94
N GLU A 76 26.62 8.69 -2.78
CA GLU A 76 27.37 9.95 -2.68
C GLU A 76 28.71 9.87 -3.44
N LEU A 77 29.45 8.78 -3.27
CA LEU A 77 30.71 8.52 -3.98
C LEU A 77 30.48 8.45 -5.49
N ALA A 78 29.45 7.72 -5.95
CA ALA A 78 29.11 7.63 -7.36
C ALA A 78 28.73 9.00 -7.95
N ASN A 79 28.02 9.85 -7.20
CA ASN A 79 27.72 11.23 -7.61
C ASN A 79 28.97 12.09 -7.76
N LYS A 80 30.00 11.86 -6.93
CA LYS A 80 31.33 12.46 -7.04
C LYS A 80 32.21 11.78 -8.10
N LYS A 81 31.64 10.87 -8.90
CA LYS A 81 32.32 10.04 -9.92
C LYS A 81 33.35 9.07 -9.35
N ASP A 82 33.33 8.83 -8.05
CA ASP A 82 34.16 7.83 -7.39
C ASP A 82 33.51 6.44 -7.44
N TYR A 83 33.41 5.92 -8.66
CA TYR A 83 32.78 4.63 -8.92
C TYR A 83 33.58 3.45 -8.37
N ARG A 84 34.89 3.61 -8.12
CA ARG A 84 35.73 2.53 -7.58
C ARG A 84 35.38 2.23 -6.14
N TYR A 85 35.31 3.27 -5.30
CA TYR A 85 34.95 3.08 -3.90
C TYR A 85 33.45 2.80 -3.73
N ALA A 86 32.58 3.44 -4.51
CA ALA A 86 31.15 3.10 -4.54
C ALA A 86 30.91 1.63 -4.88
N GLN A 87 31.59 1.11 -5.91
CA GLN A 87 31.53 -0.30 -6.26
C GLN A 87 31.98 -1.19 -5.09
N LYS A 88 33.14 -0.89 -4.48
CA LYS A 88 33.72 -1.74 -3.44
C LYS A 88 32.78 -1.90 -2.24
N ILE A 89 32.06 -0.83 -1.88
CA ILE A 89 31.03 -0.87 -0.83
C ILE A 89 29.90 -1.82 -1.23
N LEU A 90 29.33 -1.64 -2.42
CA LEU A 90 28.19 -2.46 -2.89
C LEU A 90 28.58 -3.92 -3.15
N GLU A 91 29.82 -4.19 -3.55
CA GLU A 91 30.35 -5.53 -3.81
C GLU A 91 30.34 -6.40 -2.54
N PHE A 92 30.56 -5.81 -1.36
CA PHE A 92 30.43 -6.51 -0.08
C PHE A 92 29.03 -7.08 0.12
N TYR A 93 28.00 -6.28 -0.14
CA TYR A 93 26.60 -6.67 0.02
C TYR A 93 26.12 -7.62 -1.07
N TYR A 94 26.58 -7.41 -2.30
CA TYR A 94 26.36 -8.34 -3.42
C TYR A 94 26.92 -9.74 -3.12
N ASN A 95 28.14 -9.85 -2.60
CA ASN A 95 28.73 -11.15 -2.24
C ASN A 95 28.02 -11.85 -1.07
N LYS A 96 27.31 -11.09 -0.23
CA LYS A 96 26.46 -11.63 0.84
C LYS A 96 25.04 -11.98 0.39
N GLY A 97 24.69 -11.73 -0.88
CA GLY A 97 23.33 -11.89 -1.37
C GLY A 97 22.32 -10.89 -0.80
N LEU A 98 22.77 -9.82 -0.14
CA LEU A 98 21.93 -8.79 0.45
C LEU A 98 21.91 -7.55 -0.45
N MET A 99 21.20 -7.64 -1.57
CA MET A 99 21.10 -6.53 -2.52
C MET A 99 19.65 -6.16 -2.78
N THR A 100 19.39 -4.85 -2.77
CA THR A 100 18.11 -4.31 -3.20
C THR A 100 18.15 -3.96 -4.68
N ILE A 101 16.97 -3.71 -5.26
CA ILE A 101 16.87 -3.30 -6.66
C ILE A 101 17.67 -2.04 -6.96
N SER A 102 17.68 -1.04 -6.08
CA SER A 102 18.50 0.17 -6.27
C SER A 102 19.98 -0.11 -6.03
N GLY A 103 20.31 -1.00 -5.09
CA GLY A 103 21.65 -1.54 -4.91
C GLY A 103 22.21 -2.11 -6.21
N PHE A 104 21.46 -3.02 -6.84
CA PHE A 104 21.85 -3.64 -8.09
C PHE A 104 22.04 -2.62 -9.21
N LYS A 105 21.11 -1.66 -9.34
CA LYS A 105 21.22 -0.58 -10.32
C LYS A 105 22.50 0.23 -10.14
N LEU A 106 22.77 0.68 -8.92
CA LEU A 106 23.95 1.49 -8.61
C LEU A 106 25.24 0.69 -8.79
N PHE A 107 25.25 -0.58 -8.39
CA PHE A 107 26.39 -1.47 -8.57
C PHE A 107 26.71 -1.67 -10.06
N MET A 108 25.69 -1.96 -10.87
CA MET A 108 25.81 -2.09 -12.32
C MET A 108 26.28 -0.78 -12.99
N ILE A 109 25.83 0.39 -12.53
CA ILE A 109 26.37 1.69 -12.99
C ILE A 109 27.87 1.77 -12.72
N CYS A 110 28.27 1.44 -11.50
CA CYS A 110 29.67 1.53 -11.11
C CYS A 110 30.53 0.59 -11.97
N LEU A 111 30.07 -0.63 -12.23
CA LEU A 111 30.73 -1.57 -13.14
C LEU A 111 30.84 -0.99 -14.56
N PHE A 112 29.73 -0.49 -15.10
CA PHE A 112 29.68 0.09 -16.45
C PHE A 112 30.62 1.30 -16.60
N LYS A 113 30.55 2.27 -15.67
CA LYS A 113 31.40 3.47 -15.67
C LYS A 113 32.88 3.14 -15.50
N ARG A 114 33.19 2.00 -14.87
CA ARG A 114 34.56 1.46 -14.75
C ARG A 114 34.98 0.54 -15.89
N ARG A 115 34.16 0.39 -16.94
CA ARG A 115 34.41 -0.50 -18.09
C ARG A 115 34.56 -1.97 -17.69
N ARG A 116 33.99 -2.37 -16.55
CA ARG A 116 33.92 -3.74 -16.04
C ARG A 116 32.79 -4.52 -16.71
N PHE A 117 32.82 -4.60 -18.05
CA PHE A 117 31.70 -5.09 -18.86
C PHE A 117 31.41 -6.58 -18.70
N LYS A 118 32.44 -7.39 -18.39
CA LYS A 118 32.27 -8.82 -18.13
C LYS A 118 31.46 -9.03 -16.84
N GLU A 119 31.83 -8.36 -15.75
CA GLU A 119 31.06 -8.47 -14.50
C GLU A 119 29.68 -7.83 -14.63
N PHE A 120 29.58 -6.69 -15.32
CA PHE A 120 28.29 -6.06 -15.60
C PHE A 120 27.31 -7.03 -16.27
N ARG A 121 27.73 -7.73 -17.34
CA ARG A 121 26.88 -8.70 -18.04
C ARG A 121 26.48 -9.86 -17.14
N ARG A 122 27.42 -10.40 -16.37
CA ARG A 122 27.15 -11.47 -15.41
C ARG A 122 26.09 -11.05 -14.38
N VAL A 123 26.24 -9.88 -13.77
CA VAL A 123 25.26 -9.36 -12.79
C VAL A 123 23.89 -9.14 -13.44
N ASN A 124 23.85 -8.62 -14.67
CA ASN A 124 22.59 -8.42 -15.39
C ASN A 124 21.88 -9.75 -15.70
N GLU A 125 22.63 -10.76 -16.13
CA GLU A 125 22.11 -12.12 -16.37
C GLU A 125 21.60 -12.77 -15.08
N GLU A 126 22.33 -12.64 -13.97
CA GLU A 126 21.90 -13.13 -12.66
C GLU A 126 20.56 -12.51 -12.24
N ILE A 127 20.41 -11.19 -12.34
CA ILE A 127 19.16 -10.50 -11.99
C ILE A 127 17.98 -10.95 -12.89
N LYS A 128 18.23 -11.10 -14.20
CA LYS A 128 17.23 -11.60 -15.15
C LYS A 128 16.82 -13.04 -14.83
N SER A 129 17.76 -13.90 -14.43
CA SER A 129 17.48 -15.28 -14.03
C SER A 129 16.59 -15.37 -12.77
N LEU A 130 16.65 -14.35 -11.91
CA LEU A 130 15.77 -14.21 -10.75
C LEU A 130 14.36 -13.68 -11.11
N GLY A 131 14.10 -13.45 -12.40
CA GLY A 131 12.82 -12.96 -12.91
C GLY A 131 12.63 -11.45 -12.80
N PHE A 132 13.72 -10.70 -12.56
CA PHE A 132 13.70 -9.24 -12.55
C PHE A 132 14.28 -8.72 -13.86
N ASP A 133 13.45 -8.13 -14.70
CA ASP A 133 13.92 -7.46 -15.92
C ASP A 133 14.25 -6.00 -15.59
N ILE A 134 15.48 -5.75 -15.18
CA ILE A 134 15.99 -4.38 -15.08
C ILE A 134 16.42 -4.00 -16.50
N ASP A 135 15.60 -3.21 -17.20
CA ASP A 135 15.88 -2.67 -18.53
C ASP A 135 17.10 -1.73 -18.51
N PHE A 136 18.28 -2.32 -18.44
CA PHE A 136 19.55 -1.62 -18.29
C PHE A 136 20.04 -1.07 -19.63
N ASP A 137 19.56 -1.61 -20.75
CA ASP A 137 19.90 -1.15 -22.10
C ASP A 137 19.28 0.23 -22.37
N LYS A 138 18.01 0.45 -21.98
CA LYS A 138 17.37 1.77 -22.00
C LYS A 138 18.08 2.77 -21.07
N TYR A 139 18.67 2.26 -20.00
CA TYR A 139 19.30 3.06 -18.97
C TYR A 139 20.71 3.53 -19.35
N ILE A 140 21.50 2.69 -20.03
CA ILE A 140 22.81 3.05 -20.59
C ILE A 140 22.68 4.19 -21.62
N GLN A 141 21.59 4.21 -22.42
CA GLN A 141 21.34 5.28 -23.39
C GLN A 141 21.13 6.67 -22.74
N HIS A 142 20.64 6.72 -21.50
CA HIS A 142 20.40 7.96 -20.76
C HIS A 142 21.52 8.35 -19.78
N LEU A 143 22.55 7.51 -19.61
CA LEU A 143 23.64 7.67 -18.63
C LEU A 143 24.65 8.81 -18.94
N ASN A 144 24.39 9.58 -20.01
CA ASN A 144 25.04 10.86 -20.32
C ASN A 144 24.35 12.06 -19.64
N PHE A 145 23.14 11.91 -19.09
CA PHE A 145 22.46 12.91 -18.26
C PHE A 145 22.60 12.58 -16.77
N LYS A 146 22.68 13.63 -15.94
CA LYS A 146 23.01 13.60 -14.49
C LYS A 146 22.32 12.45 -13.73
N ILE A 147 23.09 11.74 -12.91
CA ILE A 147 22.70 10.63 -11.99
C ILE A 147 21.55 11.00 -11.01
N LYS A 148 21.07 12.25 -11.00
CA LYS A 148 19.99 12.74 -10.13
C LYS A 148 18.60 12.21 -10.48
N SER A 149 18.27 11.98 -11.75
CA SER A 149 16.93 11.50 -12.19
C SER A 149 16.67 10.01 -11.95
N LEU A 150 17.68 9.32 -11.44
CA LEU A 150 17.84 7.88 -11.42
C LEU A 150 17.02 7.17 -10.33
N LEU A 151 16.61 7.92 -9.29
CA LEU A 151 15.85 7.43 -8.14
C LEU A 151 14.32 7.54 -8.33
N PHE A 152 13.85 8.09 -9.46
CA PHE A 152 12.42 8.37 -9.67
C PHE A 152 11.69 7.41 -10.62
N THR A 153 12.38 6.52 -11.33
CA THR A 153 11.72 5.58 -12.27
C THR A 153 11.53 4.20 -11.65
N SER A 154 10.61 4.12 -10.68
CA SER A 154 9.81 2.90 -10.51
C SER A 154 8.38 3.26 -10.87
N SER A 155 7.90 2.71 -12.00
CA SER A 155 6.58 2.90 -12.62
C SER A 155 6.46 4.10 -13.59
N ILE A 156 6.65 3.83 -14.89
CA ILE A 156 5.90 4.57 -15.91
C ILE A 156 4.46 4.04 -15.84
N ILE A 157 3.54 4.85 -15.31
CA ILE A 157 2.12 4.81 -15.69
C ILE A 157 1.83 6.18 -16.31
N PRO A 158 1.60 6.27 -17.62
CA PRO A 158 0.93 7.42 -18.21
C PRO A 158 -0.57 7.19 -18.14
N SER A 159 -1.30 7.98 -17.34
CA SER A 159 -2.68 8.40 -17.61
C SER A 159 -3.30 9.17 -16.43
N VAL A 160 -4.08 10.24 -16.57
CA VAL A 160 -4.45 11.22 -17.63
C VAL A 160 -5.30 12.27 -16.87
N LEU A 161 -5.26 13.56 -17.22
CA LEU A 161 -6.49 14.35 -17.32
C LEU A 161 -6.43 15.33 -18.51
N VAL A 162 -7.26 15.01 -19.50
CA VAL A 162 -7.76 15.90 -20.56
C VAL A 162 -8.94 16.69 -19.98
N GLY A 163 -9.07 17.96 -20.37
CA GLY A 163 -10.28 18.75 -20.15
C GLY A 163 -10.17 20.15 -20.75
N ALA A 164 -10.49 20.27 -22.04
CA ALA A 164 -10.69 21.55 -22.70
C ALA A 164 -11.97 22.23 -22.19
N TYR A 165 -11.91 23.55 -21.97
CA TYR A 165 -13.09 24.41 -22.00
C TYR A 165 -12.76 25.65 -22.83
N ILE A 166 -13.39 25.76 -24.01
CA ILE A 166 -13.42 26.96 -24.82
C ILE A 166 -14.66 27.74 -24.42
N VAL A 167 -14.51 28.92 -23.82
CA VAL A 167 -15.36 30.09 -24.13
C VAL A 167 -14.51 31.37 -24.07
N LYS A 168 -14.39 31.95 -25.26
CA LYS A 168 -14.00 33.29 -25.72
C LYS A 168 -14.27 34.45 -24.72
N SER A 169 -13.22 35.16 -24.27
CA SER A 169 -13.19 36.64 -24.27
C SER A 169 -11.74 37.15 -24.12
N ASN A 170 -11.44 38.23 -24.84
CA ASN A 170 -10.11 38.84 -24.97
C ASN A 170 -9.57 39.41 -23.64
N SER A 171 -8.41 38.95 -23.19
CA SER A 171 -7.39 39.83 -22.61
C SER A 171 -6.05 39.11 -22.48
N LYS A 172 -4.99 39.76 -22.98
CA LYS A 172 -3.59 39.34 -22.85
C LYS A 172 -3.24 39.22 -21.36
N THR A 173 -2.81 38.06 -20.92
CA THR A 173 -2.02 37.93 -19.68
C THR A 173 -0.88 36.96 -19.91
N GLU A 174 0.34 37.46 -19.72
CA GLU A 174 1.59 36.71 -19.82
C GLU A 174 1.59 35.55 -18.81
N VAL A 175 1.97 34.38 -19.30
CA VAL A 175 2.22 33.21 -18.46
C VAL A 175 3.53 33.45 -17.71
N VAL A 176 3.43 33.77 -16.43
CA VAL A 176 4.57 33.74 -15.51
C VAL A 176 4.86 32.27 -15.20
N TYR A 177 5.96 31.75 -15.75
CA TYR A 177 6.52 30.47 -15.32
C TYR A 177 7.03 30.62 -13.89
N ARG A 178 6.42 29.92 -12.93
CA ARG A 178 7.03 29.74 -11.61
C ARG A 178 8.15 28.71 -11.73
N ASP A 179 9.29 29.00 -11.11
CA ASP A 179 10.41 28.09 -11.00
C ASP A 179 9.96 26.72 -10.48
N LEU A 180 10.44 25.66 -11.14
CA LEU A 180 10.27 24.27 -10.70
C LEU A 180 10.89 24.11 -9.30
N PRO A 181 10.20 23.51 -8.33
CA PRO A 181 10.77 23.26 -7.01
C PRO A 181 12.02 22.37 -7.11
N GLN A 182 13.08 22.73 -6.38
CA GLN A 182 14.34 21.97 -6.35
C GLN A 182 14.11 20.49 -5.99
N GLU A 183 14.60 19.60 -6.86
CA GLU A 183 14.64 18.14 -6.68
C GLU A 183 15.31 17.75 -5.34
N LYS A 184 14.54 17.15 -4.42
CA LYS A 184 15.06 16.58 -3.17
C LYS A 184 15.66 15.18 -3.43
N GLN A 185 16.93 14.97 -3.10
CA GLN A 185 17.57 13.64 -3.05
C GLN A 185 16.82 12.74 -2.06
N ILE A 186 16.42 11.55 -2.48
CA ILE A 186 15.88 10.54 -1.56
C ILE A 186 17.07 9.93 -0.81
N VAL A 187 17.16 10.22 0.49
CA VAL A 187 18.12 9.62 1.43
C VAL A 187 17.36 8.56 2.21
N TYR A 188 17.77 7.29 2.12
CA TYR A 188 17.16 6.22 2.90
C TYR A 188 17.43 6.48 4.39
N LYS A 189 16.38 6.61 5.20
CA LYS A 189 16.46 6.78 6.66
C LYS A 189 15.84 5.57 7.33
N TYR A 190 16.63 4.84 8.10
CA TYR A 190 16.14 3.83 9.03
C TYR A 190 15.73 4.54 10.34
N VAL A 191 14.56 4.23 10.89
CA VAL A 191 14.06 4.82 12.15
C VAL A 191 14.07 3.73 13.23
N GLU A 192 14.90 3.87 14.26
CA GLU A 192 14.82 3.03 15.47
C GLU A 192 13.93 3.71 16.53
N ASP A 193 12.72 3.18 16.81
CA ASP A 193 12.06 3.28 18.13
C ASP A 193 10.69 2.53 18.23
N ASP A 194 10.34 2.03 19.42
CA ASP A 194 9.02 1.54 19.94
C ASP A 194 8.07 0.80 18.96
N SER A 195 8.56 -0.31 18.41
CA SER A 195 8.11 -0.86 17.12
C SER A 195 6.70 -1.47 17.08
N SER A 196 6.07 -1.93 18.16
CA SER A 196 4.69 -2.50 18.06
C SER A 196 3.58 -1.44 18.09
N LYS A 197 3.83 -0.31 18.77
CA LYS A 197 2.91 0.83 18.86
C LYS A 197 3.09 1.80 17.69
N ARG A 198 4.33 1.96 17.22
CA ARG A 198 4.64 2.74 16.02
C ARG A 198 4.40 2.00 14.69
N LEU A 199 4.42 0.67 14.62
CA LEU A 199 4.03 -0.06 13.39
C LEU A 199 2.57 0.20 13.00
N LYS A 200 1.65 0.23 13.99
CA LYS A 200 0.23 0.58 13.77
C LYS A 200 0.03 2.03 13.35
N ASP A 201 0.89 2.95 13.78
CA ASP A 201 0.82 4.37 13.40
C ASP A 201 1.50 4.66 12.05
N VAL A 202 2.57 3.94 11.71
CA VAL A 202 3.37 4.14 10.48
C VAL A 202 2.76 3.40 9.28
N LEU A 203 2.36 2.14 9.44
CA LEU A 203 1.72 1.37 8.36
C LEU A 203 0.22 1.60 8.31
N GLY A 204 -0.42 1.94 9.44
CA GLY A 204 -1.87 2.13 9.55
C GLY A 204 -2.42 3.05 8.48
N SER A 205 -2.11 4.35 8.50
CA SER A 205 -2.80 5.31 7.63
C SER A 205 -2.62 5.11 6.12
N GLN A 206 -1.43 4.69 5.65
CA GLN A 206 -1.14 4.51 4.22
C GLN A 206 -1.63 3.16 3.70
N LEU A 207 -1.43 2.07 4.46
CA LEU A 207 -1.97 0.76 4.12
C LEU A 207 -3.50 0.79 4.21
N GLU A 208 -4.05 1.37 5.26
CA GLU A 208 -5.49 1.62 5.42
C GLU A 208 -6.03 2.42 4.24
N SER A 209 -5.41 3.56 3.89
CA SER A 209 -5.82 4.37 2.74
C SER A 209 -5.76 3.59 1.43
N SER A 210 -4.76 2.73 1.25
CA SER A 210 -4.59 1.90 0.05
C SER A 210 -5.64 0.79 -0.01
N LEU A 211 -5.82 0.04 1.07
CA LEU A 211 -6.83 -1.01 1.21
C LEU A 211 -8.23 -0.42 1.02
N TYR A 212 -8.52 0.72 1.64
CA TYR A 212 -9.77 1.47 1.47
C TYR A 212 -9.99 1.91 0.01
N LYS A 213 -8.98 2.52 -0.64
CA LYS A 213 -9.08 2.95 -2.05
C LYS A 213 -9.31 1.76 -2.99
N ASN A 214 -8.64 0.64 -2.75
CA ASN A 214 -8.80 -0.57 -3.55
C ASN A 214 -10.17 -1.23 -3.31
N GLY A 215 -10.63 -1.29 -2.05
CA GLY A 215 -11.97 -1.73 -1.70
C GLY A 215 -13.04 -0.89 -2.40
N LEU A 216 -12.90 0.44 -2.38
CA LEU A 216 -13.78 1.37 -3.11
C LEU A 216 -13.79 1.13 -4.62
N LYS A 217 -12.61 0.89 -5.22
CA LYS A 217 -12.50 0.58 -6.65
C LYS A 217 -13.24 -0.72 -6.99
N MET A 218 -13.06 -1.78 -6.18
CA MET A 218 -13.76 -3.05 -6.39
C MET A 218 -15.27 -2.91 -6.18
N TYR A 219 -15.69 -2.16 -5.15
CA TYR A 219 -17.09 -1.86 -4.87
C TYR A 219 -17.77 -1.14 -6.03
N LYS A 220 -17.16 -0.08 -6.57
CA LYS A 220 -17.67 0.67 -7.73
C LYS A 220 -17.83 -0.22 -8.96
N ASN A 221 -16.95 -1.21 -9.11
CA ASN A 221 -17.00 -2.20 -10.19
C ASN A 221 -17.90 -3.40 -9.88
N LYS A 222 -18.68 -3.37 -8.79
CA LYS A 222 -19.58 -4.44 -8.33
C LYS A 222 -18.87 -5.78 -8.05
N ARG A 223 -17.55 -5.77 -7.84
CA ARG A 223 -16.73 -6.94 -7.47
C ARG A 223 -16.76 -7.08 -5.94
N TYR A 224 -17.91 -7.52 -5.41
CA TYR A 224 -18.19 -7.43 -3.98
C TYR A 224 -17.34 -8.36 -3.11
N ASP A 225 -16.98 -9.56 -3.56
CA ASP A 225 -16.10 -10.47 -2.81
C ASP A 225 -14.70 -9.88 -2.58
N GLU A 226 -14.13 -9.25 -3.61
CA GLU A 226 -12.84 -8.59 -3.50
C GLU A 226 -12.92 -7.32 -2.66
N ALA A 227 -14.00 -6.54 -2.82
CA ALA A 227 -14.24 -5.37 -1.99
C ALA A 227 -14.35 -5.75 -0.50
N TYR A 228 -15.04 -6.85 -0.18
CA TYR A 228 -15.13 -7.40 1.18
C TYR A 228 -13.75 -7.69 1.76
N ASN A 229 -12.90 -8.41 1.03
CA ASN A 229 -11.56 -8.74 1.52
C ASN A 229 -10.71 -7.49 1.78
N TYR A 230 -10.77 -6.49 0.89
CA TYR A 230 -10.05 -5.22 1.09
C TYR A 230 -10.58 -4.42 2.28
N PHE A 231 -11.90 -4.29 2.43
CA PHE A 231 -12.48 -3.55 3.55
C PHE A 231 -12.33 -4.26 4.88
N LYS A 232 -12.39 -5.60 4.91
CA LYS A 232 -12.15 -6.39 6.12
C LYS A 232 -10.73 -6.19 6.62
N LEU A 233 -9.75 -6.29 5.72
CA LEU A 233 -8.35 -6.01 6.05
C LEU A 233 -8.18 -4.55 6.49
N ALA A 234 -8.72 -3.58 5.73
CA ALA A 234 -8.65 -2.17 6.14
C ALA A 234 -9.19 -1.98 7.57
N TYR A 235 -10.34 -2.57 7.88
CA TYR A 235 -10.97 -2.49 9.20
C TYR A 235 -10.12 -3.08 10.33
N GLU A 236 -9.44 -4.20 10.08
CA GLU A 236 -8.53 -4.85 11.05
C GLU A 236 -7.30 -3.98 11.38
N PHE A 237 -6.85 -3.14 10.43
CA PHE A 237 -5.66 -2.30 10.56
C PHE A 237 -5.93 -0.83 10.87
N THR A 238 -7.19 -0.40 10.87
CA THR A 238 -7.55 0.99 11.10
C THR A 238 -7.35 1.43 12.56
N SER A 239 -6.58 2.51 12.76
CA SER A 239 -6.54 3.31 13.99
C SER A 239 -7.17 4.71 13.86
N ASN A 240 -7.44 5.18 12.63
CA ASN A 240 -8.04 6.49 12.35
C ASN A 240 -9.58 6.44 12.36
N SER A 241 -10.22 7.23 13.22
CA SER A 241 -11.69 7.25 13.37
C SER A 241 -12.44 7.62 12.08
N TYR A 242 -11.91 8.51 11.25
CA TYR A 242 -12.56 8.94 10.00
C TYR A 242 -12.62 7.80 8.98
N ILE A 243 -11.47 7.18 8.67
CA ILE A 243 -11.42 6.09 7.70
C ILE A 243 -12.07 4.82 8.28
N LYS A 244 -12.02 4.60 9.60
CA LYS A 244 -12.73 3.50 10.28
C LYS A 244 -14.21 3.53 9.98
N GLN A 245 -14.81 4.71 10.11
CA GLN A 245 -16.22 4.92 9.86
C GLN A 245 -16.58 4.57 8.41
N HIS A 246 -15.84 5.11 7.43
CA HIS A 246 -16.10 4.81 6.02
C HIS A 246 -15.91 3.32 5.69
N THR A 247 -14.84 2.72 6.21
CA THR A 247 -14.47 1.33 5.97
C THR A 247 -15.50 0.37 6.58
N LEU A 248 -15.89 0.56 7.83
CA LEU A 248 -16.88 -0.29 8.51
C LEU A 248 -18.25 -0.22 7.83
N PHE A 249 -18.69 0.99 7.43
CA PHE A 249 -19.93 1.13 6.69
C PHE A 249 -19.89 0.40 5.34
N LEU A 250 -18.82 0.59 4.57
CA LEU A 250 -18.68 -0.09 3.28
C LEU A 250 -18.53 -1.60 3.43
N LEU A 251 -17.85 -2.08 4.47
CA LEU A 251 -17.77 -3.49 4.84
C LEU A 251 -19.16 -4.07 5.10
N ALA A 252 -20.02 -3.34 5.83
CA ALA A 252 -21.41 -3.73 6.03
C ALA A 252 -22.20 -3.78 4.71
N LYS A 253 -22.04 -2.76 3.84
CA LYS A 253 -22.70 -2.70 2.52
C LYS A 253 -22.30 -3.86 1.62
N VAL A 254 -21.00 -4.19 1.52
CA VAL A 254 -20.56 -5.32 0.69
C VAL A 254 -21.02 -6.66 1.27
N SER A 255 -20.99 -6.80 2.59
CA SER A 255 -21.50 -8.00 3.28
C SER A 255 -22.98 -8.21 2.99
N LYS A 256 -23.78 -7.13 3.01
CA LYS A 256 -25.20 -7.15 2.61
C LYS A 256 -25.40 -7.57 1.16
N ASN A 257 -24.63 -7.00 0.22
CA ASN A 257 -24.73 -7.35 -1.20
C ASN A 257 -24.38 -8.82 -1.46
N LEU A 258 -23.43 -9.35 -0.69
CA LEU A 258 -23.03 -10.76 -0.71
C LEU A 258 -23.98 -11.67 0.08
N LYS A 259 -25.03 -11.12 0.72
CA LYS A 259 -25.98 -11.84 1.59
C LYS A 259 -25.28 -12.61 2.72
N ARG A 260 -24.20 -12.05 3.28
CA ARG A 260 -23.47 -12.65 4.38
C ARG A 260 -24.15 -12.37 5.72
N ASP A 261 -24.05 -13.32 6.64
CA ASP A 261 -24.64 -13.18 7.97
C ASP A 261 -23.96 -12.11 8.83
N ASP A 262 -22.67 -11.84 8.57
CA ASP A 262 -21.89 -10.82 9.26
C ASP A 262 -22.33 -9.37 8.93
N ALA A 263 -23.18 -9.16 7.91
CA ALA A 263 -23.69 -7.84 7.57
C ALA A 263 -24.41 -7.16 8.75
N VAL A 264 -25.26 -7.91 9.47
CA VAL A 264 -25.98 -7.39 10.64
C VAL A 264 -25.01 -6.99 11.74
N VAL A 265 -23.94 -7.78 11.95
CA VAL A 265 -22.91 -7.51 12.97
C VAL A 265 -22.22 -6.18 12.66
N TYR A 266 -21.74 -6.00 11.43
CA TYR A 266 -21.04 -4.77 11.05
C TYR A 266 -21.94 -3.53 11.10
N TYR A 267 -23.22 -3.64 10.70
CA TYR A 267 -24.15 -2.51 10.85
C TYR A 267 -24.43 -2.17 12.31
N LYS A 268 -24.65 -3.18 13.19
CA LYS A 268 -24.83 -2.96 14.63
C LYS A 268 -23.61 -2.29 15.26
N GLU A 269 -22.41 -2.73 14.87
CA GLU A 269 -21.16 -2.11 15.31
C GLU A 269 -21.05 -0.66 14.83
N TYR A 270 -21.38 -0.39 13.56
CA TYR A 270 -21.35 0.98 13.01
C TYR A 270 -22.27 1.93 13.77
N VAL A 271 -23.54 1.56 14.01
CA VAL A 271 -24.49 2.43 14.70
C VAL A 271 -24.13 2.63 16.17
N ARG A 272 -23.46 1.67 16.80
CA ARG A 272 -22.96 1.79 18.17
C ARG A 272 -21.74 2.71 18.25
N GLU A 273 -20.76 2.54 17.37
CA GLU A 273 -19.50 3.28 17.42
C GLU A 273 -19.59 4.69 16.83
N PHE A 274 -20.36 4.87 15.75
CA PHE A 274 -20.42 6.12 14.99
C PHE A 274 -21.80 6.76 15.06
N LYS A 275 -22.29 6.97 16.30
CA LYS A 275 -23.56 7.64 16.55
C LYS A 275 -23.55 9.04 15.91
N TYR A 276 -24.56 9.34 15.08
CA TYR A 276 -24.64 10.58 14.30
C TYR A 276 -23.53 10.78 13.25
N GLY A 277 -22.86 9.69 12.87
CA GLY A 277 -21.90 9.67 11.77
C GLY A 277 -22.52 9.96 10.38
N CYS A 278 -21.67 10.17 9.37
CA CYS A 278 -22.06 10.53 8.01
C CYS A 278 -22.98 9.51 7.30
N TYR A 279 -22.98 8.24 7.73
CA TYR A 279 -23.88 7.20 7.22
C TYR A 279 -24.85 6.69 8.27
N TYR A 280 -25.02 7.38 9.41
CA TYR A 280 -25.77 6.86 10.55
C TYR A 280 -27.23 6.50 10.20
N ASP A 281 -27.96 7.42 9.60
CA ASP A 281 -29.35 7.18 9.18
C ASP A 281 -29.46 6.10 8.09
N GLU A 282 -28.48 6.03 7.18
CA GLU A 282 -28.44 4.99 6.13
C GLU A 282 -28.15 3.61 6.73
N ALA A 283 -27.22 3.54 7.68
CA ALA A 283 -26.88 2.32 8.40
C ALA A 283 -28.07 1.82 9.23
N LEU A 284 -28.78 2.71 9.93
CA LEU A 284 -30.02 2.36 10.65
C LEU A 284 -31.10 1.85 9.70
N TYR A 285 -31.26 2.49 8.55
CA TYR A 285 -32.22 2.06 7.52
C TYR A 285 -31.89 0.66 6.98
N ASP A 286 -30.63 0.44 6.57
CA ASP A 286 -30.19 -0.85 6.05
C ASP A 286 -30.27 -1.97 7.11
N LEU A 287 -29.90 -1.67 8.36
CA LEU A 287 -30.02 -2.59 9.50
C LEU A 287 -31.46 -2.95 9.80
N PHE A 288 -32.36 -1.96 9.81
CA PHE A 288 -33.80 -2.18 10.00
C PHE A 288 -34.33 -3.18 8.98
N PHE A 289 -34.06 -3.00 7.68
CA PHE A 289 -34.57 -3.91 6.66
C PHE A 289 -33.97 -5.31 6.78
N LEU A 290 -32.67 -5.42 7.07
CA LEU A 290 -32.02 -6.72 7.30
C LEU A 290 -32.64 -7.49 8.47
N LEU A 291 -32.99 -6.80 9.55
CA LEU A 291 -33.60 -7.40 10.74
C LEU A 291 -35.09 -7.70 10.54
N TYR A 292 -35.82 -6.78 9.89
CA TYR A 292 -37.24 -6.92 9.59
C TYR A 292 -37.51 -8.09 8.64
N GLU A 293 -36.69 -8.25 7.60
CA GLU A 293 -36.75 -9.42 6.69
C GLU A 293 -36.51 -10.74 7.43
N LYS A 294 -35.73 -10.71 8.53
CA LYS A 294 -35.49 -11.86 9.41
C LYS A 294 -36.52 -12.00 10.54
N GLY A 295 -37.58 -11.17 10.57
CA GLY A 295 -38.62 -11.21 11.59
C GLY A 295 -38.16 -10.78 13.00
N GLN A 296 -37.04 -10.09 13.11
CA GLN A 296 -36.46 -9.69 14.40
C GLN A 296 -37.21 -8.47 14.96
N VAL A 297 -37.73 -8.61 16.19
CA VAL A 297 -38.60 -7.60 16.83
C VAL A 297 -37.86 -6.27 17.07
N GLU A 298 -36.56 -6.34 17.39
CA GLU A 298 -35.69 -5.17 17.59
C GLU A 298 -35.55 -4.27 16.34
N ALA A 299 -35.95 -4.73 15.15
CA ALA A 299 -35.86 -3.93 13.92
C ALA A 299 -36.51 -2.55 14.08
N LYS A 300 -37.70 -2.50 14.70
CA LYS A 300 -38.47 -1.26 14.89
C LYS A 300 -37.72 -0.23 15.74
N GLU A 301 -36.84 -0.66 16.65
CA GLU A 301 -36.05 0.24 17.49
C GLU A 301 -35.09 1.06 16.63
N TYR A 302 -34.37 0.42 15.70
CA TYR A 302 -33.46 1.10 14.78
C TYR A 302 -34.17 2.06 13.83
N ALA A 303 -35.37 1.70 13.35
CA ALA A 303 -36.18 2.60 12.52
C ALA A 303 -36.61 3.88 13.26
N ASN A 304 -36.92 3.78 14.55
CA ASN A 304 -37.27 4.93 15.39
C ASN A 304 -36.08 5.86 15.69
N MET A 305 -34.84 5.38 15.50
CA MET A 305 -33.63 6.16 15.70
C MET A 305 -33.26 7.05 14.50
N ILE A 306 -33.88 6.84 13.33
CA ILE A 306 -33.63 7.64 12.12
C ILE A 306 -34.23 9.05 12.31
N ASP A 307 -33.48 10.12 12.02
CA ASP A 307 -34.01 11.49 12.08
C ASP A 307 -35.21 11.62 11.14
N ARG A 308 -36.33 12.19 11.63
CA ARG A 308 -37.58 12.35 10.86
C ARG A 308 -37.43 13.23 9.61
N ARG A 309 -36.39 14.07 9.56
CA ARG A 309 -36.02 14.92 8.42
C ARG A 309 -35.09 14.21 7.43
N SER A 310 -34.56 13.06 7.81
CA SER A 310 -33.67 12.26 6.96
C SER A 310 -34.41 11.72 5.75
N ILE A 311 -33.71 11.64 4.61
CA ILE A 311 -34.25 10.99 3.40
C ILE A 311 -34.54 9.49 3.64
N PHE A 312 -33.89 8.89 4.64
CA PHE A 312 -34.08 7.50 5.03
C PHE A 312 -35.35 7.31 5.87
N PHE A 313 -35.90 8.36 6.47
CA PHE A 313 -37.22 8.34 7.12
C PHE A 313 -38.36 8.50 6.09
N ASN A 314 -38.41 7.55 5.15
CA ASN A 314 -39.31 7.58 4.00
C ASN A 314 -40.63 6.84 4.26
N ASN A 315 -41.52 6.83 3.26
CA ASN A 315 -42.85 6.20 3.35
C ASN A 315 -42.80 4.71 3.67
N LYS A 316 -41.73 3.99 3.31
CA LYS A 316 -41.59 2.56 3.67
C LYS A 316 -41.41 2.40 5.17
N ILE A 317 -40.51 3.19 5.78
CA ILE A 317 -40.33 3.22 7.23
C ILE A 317 -41.63 3.60 7.92
N LYS A 318 -42.25 4.71 7.53
CA LYS A 318 -43.50 5.21 8.12
C LYS A 318 -44.61 4.17 8.12
N ARG A 319 -44.79 3.45 7.01
CA ARG A 319 -45.81 2.40 6.88
C ARG A 319 -45.55 1.21 7.80
N ILE A 320 -44.28 0.82 8.00
CA ILE A 320 -43.94 -0.35 8.83
C ILE A 320 -44.00 -0.01 10.32
N ILE A 321 -43.54 1.19 10.72
CA ILE A 321 -43.51 1.57 12.15
C ILE A 321 -44.83 2.19 12.63
N GLY A 322 -45.56 2.89 11.76
CA GLY A 322 -46.82 3.56 12.10
C GLY A 322 -48.02 2.64 12.25
N GLY A 323 -47.86 1.34 11.92
CA GLY A 323 -48.97 0.42 11.70
C GLY A 323 -49.64 0.79 10.38
N GLY A 324 -49.55 -0.09 9.38
CA GLY A 324 -50.22 0.13 8.11
C GLY A 324 -51.72 0.39 8.33
N ILE A 325 -52.19 1.53 7.83
CA ILE A 325 -53.59 1.65 7.39
C ILE A 325 -53.62 1.15 5.95
#